data_AF-A0A954WPJ0-F1
#
_entry.id   AF-A0A954WPJ0-F1
#
_cell.length_a   1.000
_cell.length_b   1.000
_cell.length_c   1.000
_cell.angle_alpha   90.00
_cell.angle_beta   90.00
_cell.angle_gamma   90.00
#
_symmetry.space_group_name_H-M   'P 1'
#
loop_
_entity.id
_entity.type
_entity.pdbx_description
1 polymer ?
#
loop_
_entity_poly.entity_id
_entity_poly.type
_entity_poly.pdbx_seq_one_letter_code
_entity_poly.pdbx_strand_id
1 'polypeptide(L)'
;EPVDDMRPDNPPVCPEVLDELTHYFLDSDFDVKNLYQTLVSTNAYQLSSRSEEVESARRACFAQMNIKSFTAEQLYDCIATATRMGSSQPAPNGQEGIARLANTSRSAFLEQFRAPPGQPTDYHAGIPQALTLMNGGLVNNASNASTSGLLNSLPPFFSDKQRVETLFLATLSRKPTDAERSAMLDCLNAADGKKKKFETLGDILWALLNSAEFTLNH
;
A
#
# COMPACT_ATOMS: atom_id res chain seq x y z
N GLU A 1 12.89 11.56 10.55
CA GLU A 1 12.25 12.44 9.54
C GLU A 1 12.04 13.78 10.23
N PRO A 2 12.28 14.94 9.58
CA PRO A 2 11.99 16.22 10.23
C PRO A 2 10.50 16.29 10.56
N VAL A 3 10.16 16.90 11.69
CA VAL A 3 8.76 17.11 12.07
C VAL A 3 8.14 18.04 11.02
N ASP A 4 6.99 17.63 10.46
CA ASP A 4 6.19 18.46 9.54
C ASP A 4 5.54 19.59 10.35
N ASP A 5 6.33 20.63 10.61
CA ASP A 5 5.98 21.76 11.45
C ASP A 5 6.55 23.04 10.84
N MET A 6 5.69 23.88 10.28
CA MET A 6 6.06 25.11 9.56
C MET A 6 6.26 26.28 10.53
N ARG A 7 7.13 26.10 11.53
CA ARG A 7 7.45 27.15 12.50
C ARG A 7 8.75 27.88 12.15
N PRO A 8 8.93 29.12 12.64
CA PRO A 8 10.16 29.88 12.42
C PRO A 8 11.44 29.18 12.90
N ASP A 9 11.35 28.28 13.89
CA ASP A 9 12.45 27.48 14.42
C ASP A 9 12.73 26.18 13.65
N ASN A 10 11.94 25.86 12.62
CA ASN A 10 12.13 24.71 11.73
C ASN A 10 12.15 25.16 10.26
N PRO A 11 13.23 25.81 9.79
CA PRO A 11 13.30 26.32 8.42
C PRO A 11 13.33 25.18 7.39
N PRO A 12 12.78 25.41 6.18
CA PRO A 12 12.78 24.40 5.12
C PRO A 12 14.21 24.10 4.66
N VAL A 13 14.47 22.83 4.34
CA VAL A 13 15.79 22.36 3.84
C VAL A 13 16.13 23.01 2.49
N CYS A 14 15.13 23.18 1.62
CA CYS A 14 15.26 23.84 0.32
C CYS A 14 14.21 24.94 0.19
N PRO A 15 14.49 26.19 0.63
CA PRO A 15 13.55 27.30 0.57
C PRO A 15 13.09 27.62 -0.85
N GLU A 16 14.01 27.58 -1.82
CA GLU A 16 13.74 27.88 -3.23
C GLU A 16 12.65 26.97 -3.84
N VAL A 17 12.67 25.69 -3.49
CA VAL A 17 11.67 24.72 -3.95
C VAL A 17 10.31 24.99 -3.30
N LEU A 18 10.30 25.35 -2.02
CA LEU A 18 9.08 25.69 -1.31
C LEU A 18 8.44 26.97 -1.88
N ASP A 19 9.24 27.98 -2.21
CA ASP A 19 8.77 29.23 -2.82
C ASP A 19 8.18 28.97 -4.22
N GLU A 20 8.86 28.15 -5.04
CA GLU A 20 8.36 27.75 -6.36
C GLU A 20 7.01 27.00 -6.26
N LEU A 21 6.90 26.04 -5.33
CA LEU A 21 5.64 25.33 -5.09
C LEU A 21 4.55 26.27 -4.56
N THR A 22 4.91 27.28 -3.78
CA THR A 22 3.98 28.29 -3.29
C THR A 22 3.44 29.13 -4.44
N HIS A 23 4.32 29.59 -5.33
CA HIS A 23 3.91 30.34 -6.52
C HIS A 23 3.03 29.49 -7.44
N TYR A 24 3.41 28.24 -7.71
CA TYR A 24 2.60 27.30 -8.47
C TYR A 24 1.20 27.09 -7.85
N PHE A 25 1.12 27.00 -6.52
CA PHE A 25 -0.14 26.82 -5.82
C PHE A 25 -1.03 28.08 -5.88
N LEU A 26 -0.44 29.28 -5.82
CA LEU A 26 -1.16 30.54 -6.03
C LEU A 26 -1.66 30.69 -7.47
N ASP A 27 -0.81 30.39 -8.45
CA ASP A 27 -1.13 30.51 -9.88
C ASP A 27 -2.19 29.48 -10.33
N SER A 28 -2.30 28.35 -9.63
CA SER A 28 -3.32 27.33 -9.86
C SER A 28 -4.63 27.58 -9.08
N ASP A 29 -4.81 28.76 -8.49
CA ASP A 29 -5.99 29.13 -7.68
C ASP A 29 -6.24 28.14 -6.53
N PHE A 30 -5.15 27.75 -5.84
CA PHE A 30 -5.18 26.85 -4.69
C PHE A 30 -5.72 25.42 -5.02
N ASP A 31 -5.53 24.94 -6.25
CA ASP A 31 -5.90 23.58 -6.65
C ASP A 31 -4.96 22.53 -6.02
N VAL A 32 -5.39 22.02 -4.86
CA VAL A 32 -4.69 20.97 -4.10
C VAL A 32 -4.52 19.69 -4.93
N LYS A 33 -5.49 19.35 -5.78
CA LYS A 33 -5.41 18.13 -6.60
C LYS A 33 -4.30 18.26 -7.63
N ASN A 34 -4.22 19.41 -8.29
CA ASN A 34 -3.17 19.67 -9.26
C ASN A 34 -1.78 19.72 -8.59
N LEU A 35 -1.68 20.32 -7.40
CA LEU A 35 -0.45 20.32 -6.61
C LEU A 35 0.03 18.89 -6.32
N TYR A 36 -0.83 18.02 -5.80
CA TYR A 36 -0.45 16.63 -5.53
C TYR A 36 -0.06 15.88 -6.80
N GLN A 37 -0.83 16.02 -7.87
CA GLN A 37 -0.52 15.38 -9.15
C GLN A 37 0.86 15.80 -9.68
N THR A 38 1.20 17.08 -9.52
CA THR A 38 2.50 17.62 -9.93
C THR A 38 3.62 17.03 -9.10
N LEU A 39 3.47 17.03 -7.76
CA LEU A 39 4.46 16.48 -6.83
C LEU A 39 4.76 15.00 -7.13
N VAL A 40 3.72 14.16 -7.27
CA VAL A 40 3.90 12.72 -7.54
C VAL A 40 4.44 12.42 -8.95
N SER A 41 4.36 13.39 -9.86
CA SER A 41 4.91 13.28 -11.22
C SER A 41 6.37 13.74 -11.31
N THR A 42 6.95 14.27 -10.24
CA THR A 42 8.35 14.72 -10.25
C THR A 42 9.33 13.54 -10.25
N ASN A 43 10.48 13.72 -10.89
CA ASN A 43 11.57 12.75 -10.85
C ASN A 43 12.02 12.45 -9.41
N ALA A 44 12.05 13.47 -8.54
CA ALA A 44 12.47 13.34 -7.15
C ALA A 44 11.53 12.40 -6.36
N TYR A 45 10.21 12.50 -6.56
CA TYR A 45 9.24 11.61 -5.93
C TYR A 45 9.32 10.18 -6.48
N GLN A 46 9.65 10.02 -7.76
CA GLN A 46 9.70 8.73 -8.46
C GLN A 46 11.05 8.02 -8.38
N LEU A 47 12.01 8.53 -7.59
CA LEU A 47 13.29 7.85 -7.38
C LEU A 47 13.06 6.47 -6.74
N SER A 48 13.91 5.49 -7.09
CA SER A 48 13.86 4.18 -6.43
C SER A 48 14.48 4.26 -5.04
N SER A 49 14.00 3.45 -4.10
CA SER A 49 14.69 3.19 -2.83
C SER A 49 15.92 2.27 -2.94
N ARG A 50 16.13 1.62 -4.09
CA ARG A 50 17.28 0.74 -4.32
C ARG A 50 18.57 1.56 -4.44
N SER A 51 19.55 1.25 -3.61
CA SER A 51 20.90 1.81 -3.70
C SER A 51 21.94 0.76 -3.33
N GLU A 52 23.08 0.79 -4.03
CA GLU A 52 24.26 -0.02 -3.71
C GLU A 52 25.06 0.58 -2.55
N GLU A 53 24.92 1.89 -2.31
CA GLU A 53 25.63 2.62 -1.26
C GLU A 53 24.66 3.14 -0.20
N VAL A 54 24.78 2.63 1.02
CA VAL A 54 23.93 2.99 2.17
C VAL A 54 24.56 4.15 2.93
N GLU A 55 24.80 5.27 2.25
CA GLU A 55 25.38 6.44 2.93
C GLU A 55 24.27 7.31 3.54
N SER A 56 24.42 7.64 4.83
CA SER A 56 23.41 8.41 5.57
C SER A 56 23.21 9.83 5.00
N ALA A 57 24.27 10.44 4.47
CA ALA A 57 24.23 11.76 3.84
C ALA A 57 23.36 11.78 2.57
N ARG A 58 23.32 10.69 1.78
CA ARG A 58 22.50 10.61 0.56
C ARG A 58 21.00 10.65 0.87
N ARG A 59 20.59 10.03 1.97
CA ARG A 59 19.20 10.06 2.45
C ARG A 59 18.78 11.45 2.92
N ALA A 60 19.71 12.20 3.54
CA ALA A 60 19.46 13.58 3.94
C ALA A 60 19.29 14.52 2.74
N CYS A 61 19.96 14.23 1.62
CA CYS A 61 19.85 14.98 0.37
C CYS A 61 18.75 14.47 -0.59
N PHE A 62 17.86 13.58 -0.14
CA PHE A 62 16.79 12.99 -0.96
C PHE A 62 17.30 12.36 -2.28
N ALA A 63 18.53 11.82 -2.29
CA ALA A 63 19.15 11.25 -3.49
C ALA A 63 18.58 9.89 -3.90
N GLN A 64 17.61 9.37 -3.14
CA GLN A 64 16.85 8.14 -3.36
C GLN A 64 15.52 8.24 -2.58
N MET A 65 14.54 7.40 -2.93
CA MET A 65 13.32 7.32 -2.12
C MET A 65 13.63 6.67 -0.77
N ASN A 66 13.27 7.36 0.31
CA ASN A 66 13.40 6.80 1.65
C ASN A 66 12.27 5.80 1.88
N ILE A 67 12.63 4.60 2.33
CA ILE A 67 11.63 3.60 2.72
C ILE A 67 10.86 4.15 3.92
N LYS A 68 9.55 4.32 3.76
CA LYS A 68 8.65 4.75 4.82
C LYS A 68 7.68 3.65 5.11
N SER A 69 7.34 3.50 6.36
CA SER A 69 6.30 2.57 6.73
C SER A 69 4.92 3.20 6.63
N PHE A 70 3.92 2.42 6.23
CA PHE A 70 2.55 2.89 6.24
C PHE A 70 2.05 3.10 7.67
N THR A 71 1.25 4.16 7.86
CA THR A 71 0.41 4.29 9.06
C THR A 71 -0.67 3.21 9.08
N ALA A 72 -1.32 3.01 10.23
CA ALA A 72 -2.41 2.05 10.35
C ALA A 72 -3.55 2.33 9.36
N GLU A 73 -3.89 3.61 9.18
CA GLU A 73 -4.91 4.08 8.23
C GLU A 73 -4.51 3.74 6.80
N GLN A 74 -3.28 4.09 6.41
CA GLN A 74 -2.76 3.84 5.08
C GLN A 74 -2.76 2.33 4.78
N LEU A 75 -2.26 1.52 5.71
CA LEU A 75 -2.20 0.07 5.55
C LEU A 75 -3.60 -0.54 5.40
N TYR A 76 -4.57 -0.12 6.24
CA TYR A 76 -5.95 -0.58 6.11
C TYR A 76 -6.54 -0.23 4.75
N ASP A 77 -6.38 1.02 4.32
CA ASP A 77 -6.94 1.52 3.06
C ASP A 77 -6.28 0.85 1.84
N CYS A 78 -4.98 0.53 1.92
CA CYS A 78 -4.27 -0.30 0.95
C CYS A 78 -4.84 -1.72 0.87
N ILE A 79 -5.01 -2.43 2.01
CA ILE A 79 -5.60 -3.78 2.04
C ILE A 79 -7.02 -3.76 1.46
N ALA A 80 -7.85 -2.80 1.88
CA ALA A 80 -9.21 -2.67 1.41
C ALA A 80 -9.28 -2.43 -0.10
N THR A 81 -8.39 -1.60 -0.63
CA THR A 81 -8.34 -1.28 -2.06
C THR A 81 -7.79 -2.44 -2.88
N ALA A 82 -6.66 -3.03 -2.48
CA ALA A 82 -6.03 -4.17 -3.16
C ALA A 82 -6.97 -5.38 -3.25
N THR A 83 -7.70 -5.68 -2.17
CA THR A 83 -8.59 -6.85 -2.10
C THR A 83 -10.03 -6.57 -2.52
N ARG A 84 -10.33 -5.33 -2.92
CA ARG A 84 -11.68 -4.84 -3.24
C ARG A 84 -12.68 -5.11 -2.11
N MET A 85 -12.26 -4.93 -0.87
CA MET A 85 -13.10 -5.14 0.30
C MET A 85 -14.25 -4.13 0.32
N GLY A 86 -15.48 -4.63 0.49
CA GLY A 86 -16.69 -3.78 0.53
C GLY A 86 -17.27 -3.41 -0.84
N SER A 87 -16.69 -3.84 -1.96
CA SER A 87 -17.25 -3.58 -3.30
C SER A 87 -18.40 -4.50 -3.71
N SER A 88 -19.14 -5.07 -2.74
CA SER A 88 -20.26 -6.00 -3.00
C SER A 88 -21.49 -5.28 -3.59
N GLN A 89 -21.58 -3.95 -3.45
CA GLN A 89 -22.54 -3.09 -4.12
C GLN A 89 -21.88 -1.75 -4.44
N PRO A 90 -21.95 -1.24 -5.68
CA PRO A 90 -21.58 0.15 -5.93
C PRO A 90 -22.53 1.02 -5.10
N ALA A 91 -21.97 1.84 -4.20
CA ALA A 91 -22.77 2.88 -3.56
C ALA A 91 -23.35 3.75 -4.68
N PRO A 92 -24.67 4.08 -4.69
CA PRO A 92 -25.34 4.63 -5.88
C PRO A 92 -24.72 5.91 -6.49
N ASN A 93 -23.83 6.60 -5.78
CA ASN A 93 -23.32 7.93 -6.14
C ASN A 93 -21.79 8.09 -6.00
N GLY A 94 -20.98 7.04 -6.12
CA GLY A 94 -19.51 7.16 -6.03
C GLY A 94 -18.98 7.52 -4.63
N GLN A 95 -19.82 7.42 -3.60
CA GLN A 95 -19.49 7.68 -2.20
C GLN A 95 -18.80 6.50 -1.50
N GLU A 96 -18.01 5.70 -2.23
CA GLU A 96 -17.31 4.54 -1.67
C GLU A 96 -16.36 4.94 -0.54
N GLY A 97 -15.72 6.12 -0.64
CA GLY A 97 -14.85 6.65 0.42
C GLY A 97 -15.58 6.96 1.73
N ILE A 98 -16.83 7.44 1.66
CA ILE A 98 -17.62 7.84 2.85
C ILE A 98 -18.16 6.59 3.58
N ALA A 99 -18.55 5.54 2.86
CA ALA A 99 -18.95 4.27 3.46
C ALA A 99 -17.78 3.57 4.19
N ARG A 100 -16.54 3.72 3.70
CA ARG A 100 -15.32 3.22 4.36
C ARG A 100 -15.04 3.93 5.69
N LEU A 101 -15.36 5.21 5.81
CA LEU A 101 -15.20 6.02 7.03
C LEU A 101 -16.17 5.63 8.15
N ALA A 102 -17.38 5.15 7.83
CA ALA A 102 -18.36 4.66 8.80
C ALA A 102 -18.17 3.18 9.19
N ASN A 103 -17.10 2.54 8.72
CA ASN A 103 -16.88 1.10 8.90
C ASN A 103 -16.32 0.79 10.30
N THR A 104 -17.11 0.12 11.13
CA THR A 104 -16.71 -0.34 12.47
C THR A 104 -15.48 -1.25 12.47
N SER A 105 -15.23 -1.94 11.35
CA SER A 105 -14.04 -2.78 11.17
C SER A 105 -12.77 -1.95 10.97
N ARG A 106 -12.87 -0.76 10.36
CA ARG A 106 -11.74 0.17 10.21
C ARG A 106 -11.37 0.76 11.57
N SER A 107 -12.34 1.24 12.34
CA SER A 107 -12.07 1.77 13.69
C SER A 107 -11.47 0.70 14.61
N ALA A 108 -11.96 -0.54 14.59
CA ALA A 108 -11.40 -1.63 15.38
C ALA A 108 -9.95 -1.96 15.00
N PHE A 109 -9.64 -1.95 13.70
CA PHE A 109 -8.27 -2.13 13.22
C PHE A 109 -7.37 -0.99 13.70
N LEU A 110 -7.80 0.26 13.58
CA LEU A 110 -7.01 1.41 14.03
C LEU A 110 -6.73 1.37 15.54
N GLU A 111 -7.72 1.02 16.37
CA GLU A 111 -7.51 0.86 17.81
C GLU A 111 -6.45 -0.21 18.13
N GLN A 112 -6.41 -1.31 17.37
CA GLN A 112 -5.43 -2.38 17.57
C GLN A 112 -4.02 -2.00 17.08
N PHE A 113 -3.93 -1.12 16.09
CA PHE A 113 -2.66 -0.65 15.51
C PHE A 113 -2.17 0.68 16.12
N ARG A 114 -2.94 1.33 16.99
CA ARG A 114 -2.48 2.49 17.76
C ARG A 114 -1.30 2.09 18.63
N ALA A 115 -0.18 2.77 18.44
CA ALA A 115 0.95 2.69 19.35
C ALA A 115 0.59 3.33 20.71
N PRO A 116 1.25 2.94 21.82
CA PRO A 116 1.31 3.77 23.02
C PRO A 116 1.78 5.19 22.63
N PRO A 117 1.41 6.25 23.38
CA PRO A 117 1.75 7.62 23.00
C PRO A 117 3.27 7.77 22.79
N GLY A 118 3.66 8.07 21.55
CA GLY A 118 5.05 8.19 21.07
C GLY A 118 5.11 9.09 19.82
N GLN A 119 6.31 9.28 19.25
CA GLN A 119 6.50 10.19 18.12
C GLN A 119 5.76 9.68 16.86
N PRO A 120 5.06 10.56 16.10
CA PRO A 120 4.25 10.17 14.92
C PRO A 120 5.03 9.46 13.80
N THR A 121 6.36 9.55 13.80
CA THR A 121 7.26 9.05 12.76
C THR A 121 7.96 7.74 13.13
N ASP A 122 7.82 7.24 14.36
CA ASP A 122 8.46 5.99 14.77
C ASP A 122 7.59 4.79 14.40
N TYR A 123 8.00 4.11 13.32
CA TYR A 123 7.44 2.82 12.95
C TYR A 123 7.64 1.79 14.05
N HIS A 124 6.54 1.31 14.61
CA HIS A 124 6.49 0.04 15.31
C HIS A 124 5.70 -0.96 14.45
N ALA A 125 6.22 -1.41 13.29
CA ALA A 125 5.95 -2.81 12.95
C ALA A 125 6.78 -3.67 13.89
N GLY A 126 6.25 -3.81 15.09
CA GLY A 126 6.66 -4.86 15.97
C GLY A 126 6.09 -6.19 15.48
N ILE A 127 6.67 -7.25 16.03
CA ILE A 127 6.16 -8.61 15.93
C ILE A 127 4.64 -8.69 16.19
N PRO A 128 4.04 -7.95 17.15
CA PRO A 128 2.59 -8.01 17.39
C PRO A 128 1.74 -7.51 16.22
N GLN A 129 2.14 -6.45 15.54
CA GLN A 129 1.44 -5.89 14.38
C GLN A 129 1.55 -6.85 13.18
N ALA A 130 2.74 -7.41 12.94
CA ALA A 130 2.93 -8.43 11.91
C ALA A 130 2.11 -9.69 12.19
N LEU A 131 2.07 -10.17 13.44
CA LEU A 131 1.22 -11.29 13.86
C LEU A 131 -0.27 -10.98 13.72
N THR A 132 -0.67 -9.72 13.96
CA THR A 132 -2.04 -9.27 13.76
C THR A 132 -2.42 -9.25 12.29
N LEU A 133 -1.51 -8.89 11.38
CA LEU A 133 -1.75 -9.01 9.94
C LEU A 133 -1.84 -10.48 9.51
N MET A 134 -0.94 -11.33 9.98
CA MET A 134 -0.91 -12.75 9.59
C MET A 134 -2.13 -13.52 10.09
N ASN A 135 -2.58 -13.26 11.32
CA ASN A 135 -3.66 -14.03 11.96
C ASN A 135 -4.99 -13.28 12.04
N GLY A 136 -5.02 -12.00 11.67
CA GLY A 136 -6.18 -11.13 11.84
C GLY A 136 -7.32 -11.47 10.88
N GLY A 137 -8.55 -11.28 11.35
CA GLY A 137 -9.75 -11.49 10.55
C GLY A 137 -9.79 -10.63 9.27
N LEU A 138 -9.15 -9.46 9.28
CA LEU A 138 -9.08 -8.58 8.11
C LEU A 138 -8.39 -9.27 6.93
N VAL A 139 -7.12 -9.66 7.08
CA VAL A 139 -6.32 -10.26 6.00
C VAL A 139 -6.88 -11.64 5.63
N ASN A 140 -7.33 -12.41 6.62
CA ASN A 140 -7.97 -13.72 6.37
C ASN A 140 -9.24 -13.59 5.52
N ASN A 141 -10.13 -12.64 5.83
CA ASN A 141 -11.32 -12.40 5.01
C ASN A 141 -10.97 -11.81 3.64
N ALA A 142 -9.95 -10.98 3.57
CA ALA A 142 -9.52 -10.33 2.33
C ALA A 142 -8.84 -11.31 1.34
N SER A 143 -8.21 -12.37 1.85
CA SER A 143 -7.52 -13.40 1.06
C SER A 143 -8.32 -14.69 0.85
N ASN A 144 -9.37 -14.92 1.64
CA ASN A 144 -10.17 -16.13 1.50
C ASN A 144 -10.91 -16.16 0.16
N ALA A 145 -10.82 -17.31 -0.53
CA ALA A 145 -11.44 -17.58 -1.81
C ALA A 145 -12.94 -17.22 -1.88
N SER A 146 -13.70 -17.41 -0.80
CA SER A 146 -15.14 -17.17 -0.81
C SER A 146 -15.52 -15.70 -0.61
N THR A 147 -14.68 -14.93 0.09
CA THR A 147 -15.01 -13.56 0.53
C THR A 147 -14.20 -12.48 -0.18
N SER A 148 -13.05 -12.82 -0.76
CA SER A 148 -12.17 -11.87 -1.43
C SER A 148 -12.83 -11.28 -2.68
N GLY A 149 -13.01 -9.96 -2.69
CA GLY A 149 -13.54 -9.23 -3.84
C GLY A 149 -12.62 -9.35 -5.06
N LEU A 150 -11.30 -9.30 -4.84
CA LEU A 150 -10.30 -9.46 -5.89
C LEU A 150 -10.38 -10.84 -6.54
N LEU A 151 -10.32 -11.93 -5.76
CA LEU A 151 -10.34 -13.29 -6.31
C LEU A 151 -11.63 -13.60 -7.07
N ASN A 152 -12.78 -13.15 -6.54
CA ASN A 152 -14.07 -13.32 -7.18
C ASN A 152 -14.25 -12.45 -8.44
N SER A 153 -13.50 -11.36 -8.56
CA SER A 153 -13.49 -10.50 -9.75
C SER A 153 -12.57 -10.99 -10.88
N LEU A 154 -11.75 -12.01 -10.63
CA LEU A 154 -10.85 -12.55 -11.64
C LEU A 154 -11.66 -13.19 -12.78
N PRO A 155 -11.43 -12.78 -14.05
CA PRO A 155 -12.17 -13.35 -15.16
C PRO A 155 -11.92 -14.86 -15.32
N PRO A 156 -12.96 -15.66 -15.62
CA PRO A 156 -12.84 -17.12 -15.66
C PRO A 156 -11.89 -17.61 -16.76
N PHE A 157 -11.73 -16.82 -17.83
CA PHE A 157 -10.85 -17.09 -18.98
C PHE A 157 -9.39 -16.70 -18.75
N PHE A 158 -9.03 -16.10 -17.60
CA PHE A 158 -7.64 -15.82 -17.29
C PHE A 158 -6.86 -17.12 -17.04
N SER A 159 -5.71 -17.22 -17.69
CA SER A 159 -4.69 -18.23 -17.40
C SER A 159 -4.10 -18.06 -16.00
N ASP A 160 -3.53 -19.14 -15.44
CA ASP A 160 -2.87 -19.10 -14.12
C ASP A 160 -1.79 -18.00 -14.06
N LYS A 161 -1.05 -17.78 -15.16
CA LYS A 161 -0.08 -16.69 -15.30
C LYS A 161 -0.73 -15.30 -15.19
N GLN A 162 -1.85 -15.08 -15.87
CA GLN A 162 -2.57 -13.79 -15.82
C GLN A 162 -3.20 -13.54 -14.45
N ARG A 163 -3.67 -14.58 -13.78
CA ARG A 163 -4.20 -14.48 -12.42
C ARG A 163 -3.11 -14.03 -11.45
N VAL A 164 -1.94 -14.68 -11.47
CA VAL A 164 -0.79 -14.27 -10.65
C VAL A 164 -0.36 -12.84 -10.97
N GLU A 165 -0.24 -12.47 -12.24
CA GLU A 165 0.12 -11.10 -12.64
C GLU A 165 -0.89 -10.07 -12.13
N THR A 166 -2.19 -10.40 -12.14
CA THR A 166 -3.25 -9.54 -11.61
C THR A 166 -3.13 -9.37 -10.10
N LEU A 167 -2.79 -10.44 -9.35
CA LEU A 167 -2.58 -10.36 -7.91
C LEU A 167 -1.42 -9.42 -7.57
N PHE A 168 -0.27 -9.57 -8.25
CA PHE A 168 0.89 -8.71 -8.05
C PHE A 168 0.62 -7.24 -8.40
N LEU A 169 -0.11 -6.98 -9.48
CA LEU A 169 -0.49 -5.61 -9.85
C LEU A 169 -1.45 -5.01 -8.83
N ALA A 170 -2.39 -5.79 -8.29
CA ALA A 170 -3.36 -5.31 -7.31
C ALA A 170 -2.73 -5.03 -5.94
N THR A 171 -1.71 -5.78 -5.53
CA THR A 171 -1.06 -5.63 -4.21
C THR A 171 0.19 -4.77 -4.24
N LEU A 172 1.11 -5.04 -5.16
CA LEU A 172 2.46 -4.44 -5.21
C LEU A 172 2.61 -3.41 -6.34
N SER A 173 1.55 -3.16 -7.13
CA SER A 173 1.56 -2.21 -8.25
C SER A 173 2.66 -2.47 -9.31
N ARG A 174 3.19 -3.70 -9.37
CA ARG A 174 4.20 -4.13 -10.35
C ARG A 174 3.91 -5.53 -10.88
N LYS A 175 4.62 -5.92 -11.93
CA LYS A 175 4.59 -7.30 -12.43
C LYS A 175 5.52 -8.19 -11.58
N PRO A 176 5.20 -9.49 -11.45
CA PRO A 176 6.13 -10.43 -10.82
C PRO A 176 7.39 -10.56 -11.67
N THR A 177 8.53 -10.70 -11.00
CA THR A 177 9.79 -11.12 -11.61
C THR A 177 9.67 -12.55 -12.12
N ASP A 178 10.59 -12.99 -12.99
CA ASP A 178 10.51 -14.34 -13.56
C ASP A 178 10.68 -15.44 -12.50
N ALA A 179 11.50 -15.20 -11.47
CA ALA A 179 11.66 -16.10 -10.33
C ALA A 179 10.38 -16.22 -9.49
N GLU A 180 9.78 -15.08 -9.12
CA GLU A 180 8.51 -15.05 -8.38
C GLU A 180 7.40 -15.73 -9.19
N ARG A 181 7.31 -15.43 -10.49
CA ARG A 181 6.30 -16.00 -11.38
C ARG A 181 6.41 -17.52 -11.45
N SER A 182 7.63 -18.05 -11.61
CA SER A 182 7.86 -19.50 -11.63
C SER A 182 7.41 -20.13 -10.32
N ALA A 183 7.86 -19.60 -9.19
CA ALA A 183 7.51 -20.13 -7.87
C ALA A 183 5.99 -20.18 -7.63
N MET A 184 5.27 -19.10 -7.99
CA MET A 184 3.80 -19.06 -7.83
C MET A 184 3.08 -20.04 -8.77
N LEU A 185 3.58 -20.21 -10.00
CA LEU A 185 3.02 -21.19 -10.93
C LEU A 185 3.28 -22.62 -10.47
N ASP A 186 4.45 -22.90 -9.87
CA ASP A 186 4.78 -24.21 -9.31
C ASP A 186 3.84 -24.55 -8.14
N CYS A 187 3.56 -23.59 -7.25
CA CYS A 187 2.56 -23.75 -6.19
C CYS A 187 1.15 -24.05 -6.75
N LEU A 188 0.73 -23.36 -7.82
CA LEU A 188 -0.57 -23.59 -8.46
C LEU A 188 -0.63 -24.94 -9.17
N ASN A 189 0.47 -25.40 -9.77
CA ASN A 189 0.53 -26.70 -10.44
C ASN A 189 0.53 -27.87 -9.45
N ALA A 190 1.07 -27.68 -8.24
CA ALA A 190 1.01 -28.67 -7.16
C ALA A 190 -0.41 -28.84 -6.55
N ALA A 191 -1.35 -27.94 -6.87
CA ALA A 191 -2.71 -27.99 -6.36
C ALA A 191 -3.60 -28.92 -7.20
N ASP A 192 -4.06 -30.02 -6.59
CA ASP A 192 -4.98 -30.98 -7.20
C ASP A 192 -6.41 -30.42 -7.36
N GLY A 193 -6.69 -29.92 -8.56
CA GLY A 193 -8.04 -29.56 -9.00
C GLY A 193 -8.38 -28.07 -8.88
N LYS A 194 -9.48 -27.67 -9.55
CA LYS A 194 -9.88 -26.26 -9.71
C LYS A 194 -10.15 -25.57 -8.36
N LYS A 195 -10.77 -26.28 -7.42
CA LYS A 195 -11.10 -25.73 -6.09
C LYS A 195 -9.82 -25.42 -5.31
N LYS A 196 -8.90 -26.39 -5.24
CA LYS A 196 -7.62 -26.24 -4.54
C LYS A 196 -6.74 -25.18 -5.18
N LYS A 197 -6.71 -25.08 -6.52
CA LYS A 197 -6.04 -23.98 -7.24
C LYS A 197 -6.57 -22.60 -6.82
N PHE A 198 -7.88 -22.48 -6.64
CA PHE A 198 -8.48 -21.21 -6.24
C PHE A 198 -8.19 -20.88 -4.76
N GLU A 199 -8.13 -21.88 -3.89
CA GLU A 199 -7.64 -21.74 -2.51
C GLU A 199 -6.16 -21.30 -2.50
N THR A 200 -5.31 -21.91 -3.32
CA THR A 200 -3.89 -21.52 -3.47
C THR A 200 -3.71 -20.08 -3.98
N LEU A 201 -4.61 -19.57 -4.83
CA LEU A 201 -4.59 -18.14 -5.20
C LEU A 201 -4.88 -17.24 -3.98
N GLY A 202 -5.73 -17.70 -3.06
CA GLY A 202 -5.94 -17.04 -1.77
C GLY A 202 -4.70 -17.05 -0.89
N ASP A 203 -4.00 -18.18 -0.82
CA ASP A 203 -2.74 -18.28 -0.07
C ASP A 203 -1.65 -17.36 -0.66
N ILE A 204 -1.57 -17.27 -1.99
CA ILE A 204 -0.66 -16.33 -2.68
C ILE A 204 -1.03 -14.89 -2.33
N LEU A 205 -2.32 -14.54 -2.39
CA LEU A 205 -2.77 -13.19 -2.02
C LEU A 205 -2.46 -12.88 -0.55
N TRP A 206 -2.67 -13.83 0.36
CA TRP A 206 -2.31 -13.70 1.77
C TRP A 206 -0.80 -13.45 1.95
N ALA A 207 0.04 -14.19 1.23
CA ALA A 207 1.49 -14.04 1.27
C ALA A 207 1.94 -12.65 0.77
N LEU A 208 1.32 -12.14 -0.29
CA LEU A 208 1.60 -10.80 -0.81
C LEU A 208 1.21 -9.70 0.19
N LEU A 209 0.04 -9.80 0.82
CA LEU A 209 -0.42 -8.82 1.82
C LEU A 209 0.43 -8.79 3.10
N ASN A 210 1.10 -9.90 3.44
CA ASN A 210 2.01 -10.00 4.59
C ASN A 210 3.48 -9.78 4.23
N SER A 211 3.78 -9.46 2.96
CA SER A 211 5.14 -9.18 2.54
C SER A 211 5.62 -7.82 3.08
N ALA A 212 6.93 -7.70 3.31
CA ALA A 212 7.53 -6.41 3.68
C ALA A 212 7.34 -5.35 2.59
N GLU A 213 7.28 -5.78 1.32
CA GLU A 213 7.05 -4.89 0.19
C GLU A 213 5.66 -4.23 0.24
N PHE A 214 4.66 -4.93 0.78
CA PHE A 214 3.30 -4.41 0.89
C PHE A 214 3.13 -3.45 2.08
N THR A 215 3.90 -3.60 3.15
CA THR A 215 3.79 -2.77 4.37
C THR A 215 4.63 -1.49 4.30
N LEU A 216 5.46 -1.35 3.27
CA LEU A 216 6.43 -0.27 3.10
C LEU A 216 6.19 0.50 1.80
N ASN A 217 6.23 1.83 1.90
CA ASN A 217 6.36 2.74 0.77
C ASN A 217 7.85 2.88 0.41
N HIS A 218 8.22 2.49 -0.81
CA HIS A 218 9.62 2.29 -1.22
C HIS A 218 9.83 2.57 -2.71
#